data_AF-A0A958HTX7-F1
#
_entry.id   AF-A0A958HTX7-F1
#
_cell.length_a   1.000
_cell.length_b   1.000
_cell.length_c   1.000
_cell.angle_alpha   90.00
_cell.angle_beta   90.00
_cell.angle_gamma   90.00
#
_symmetry.space_group_name_H-M   'P 1'
#
loop_
_entity.id
_entity.type
_entity.pdbx_description
1 polymer ?
#
loop_
_entity_poly.entity_id
_entity_poly.type
_entity_poly.pdbx_seq_one_letter_code
_entity_poly.pdbx_strand_id
1 'polypeptide(L)' 'YKAVQRETGAIAIGPVLQGLNKPVNDLSRGCTVEDIINTVVITAIQAQHP' A
#
# COMPACT_ATOMS: atom_id res chain seq x y z
N TYR A 1 -0.77 0.95 10.95
CA TYR A 1 0.50 0.56 10.32
C TYR A 1 1.55 1.68 10.38
N LYS A 2 1.24 2.95 10.00
CA LYS A 2 2.20 4.07 10.10
C LYS A 2 2.78 4.32 11.49
N ALA A 3 1.98 4.20 12.56
CA ALA A 3 2.49 4.30 13.92
C ALA A 3 3.57 3.23 14.16
N VAL A 4 3.26 1.96 13.91
CA VAL A 4 4.24 0.86 14.04
C VAL A 4 5.49 1.10 13.18
N GLN A 5 5.34 1.49 11.91
CA GLN A 5 6.48 1.80 11.04
C GLN A 5 7.41 2.88 11.64
N ARG A 6 6.82 3.93 12.22
CA ARG A 6 7.57 5.06 12.80
C ARG A 6 8.21 4.70 14.14
N GLU A 7 7.51 3.95 14.98
CA GLU A 7 7.97 3.61 16.33
C GLU A 7 8.97 2.44 16.36
N THR A 8 8.89 1.51 15.41
CA THR A 8 9.73 0.29 15.44
C THR A 8 10.75 0.21 14.31
N GLY A 9 10.66 1.09 13.31
CA GLY A 9 11.44 0.98 12.08
C GLY A 9 11.07 -0.23 11.22
N ALA A 10 10.04 -1.00 11.60
CA ALA A 10 9.57 -2.13 10.81
C ALA A 10 8.98 -1.65 9.48
N ILE A 11 9.22 -2.42 8.43
CA ILE A 11 8.56 -2.21 7.15
C ILE A 11 7.07 -2.52 7.33
N ALA A 12 6.22 -1.54 7.06
CA ALA A 12 4.78 -1.71 7.08
C ALA A 12 4.17 -1.12 5.81
N ILE A 13 3.58 -1.98 4.99
CA ILE A 13 2.98 -1.60 3.70
C ILE A 13 1.46 -1.69 3.80
N GLY A 14 0.76 -0.63 3.39
CA GLY A 14 -0.70 -0.58 3.36
C GLY A 14 -1.26 0.85 3.51
N PRO A 15 -2.58 1.02 3.68
CA PRO A 15 -3.60 -0.03 3.59
C PRO A 15 -3.68 -0.65 2.19
N VAL A 16 -3.95 -1.96 2.10
CA VAL A 16 -4.20 -2.65 0.83
C VAL A 16 -5.68 -3.00 0.77
N LEU A 17 -6.40 -2.45 -0.21
CA LEU A 17 -7.83 -2.71 -0.40
C LEU A 17 -8.01 -4.05 -1.15
N GLN A 18 -9.05 -4.79 -0.78
CA GLN A 18 -9.38 -6.09 -1.35
C GLN A 18 -10.88 -6.17 -1.65
N GLY A 19 -11.27 -7.04 -2.59
CA GLY A 19 -12.67 -7.30 -2.93
C GLY A 19 -13.32 -6.32 -3.91
N LEU A 20 -12.54 -5.44 -4.54
CA LEU A 20 -13.02 -4.53 -5.58
C LEU A 20 -12.93 -5.18 -6.96
N ASN A 21 -13.90 -4.89 -7.85
CA ASN A 21 -13.91 -5.37 -9.24
C ASN A 21 -12.67 -4.94 -10.06
N LYS A 22 -12.04 -3.84 -9.65
CA LYS A 22 -10.75 -3.35 -10.16
C LYS A 22 -9.90 -2.89 -8.98
N PRO A 23 -8.59 -3.14 -9.02
CA PRO A 23 -7.71 -2.78 -7.91
C PRO A 23 -7.59 -1.26 -7.83
N VAL A 24 -7.87 -0.75 -6.64
CA VAL A 24 -7.70 0.65 -6.26
C VAL A 24 -7.11 0.60 -4.87
N ASN A 25 -6.04 1.35 -4.62
CA ASN A 25 -5.46 1.48 -3.29
C ASN A 25 -5.31 2.96 -2.96
N ASP A 26 -5.54 3.29 -1.69
CA ASP A 26 -5.36 4.63 -1.17
C ASP A 26 -3.97 4.81 -0.55
N LEU A 27 -3.47 6.03 -0.59
CA LEU A 27 -2.22 6.39 0.08
C LEU A 27 -2.54 7.15 1.37
N SER A 28 -1.85 6.77 2.45
CA SER A 28 -1.94 7.53 3.68
C SER A 28 -1.29 8.91 3.52
N ARG A 29 -1.89 9.94 4.13
CA ARG A 29 -1.29 11.27 4.22
C ARG A 29 0.13 11.20 4.81
N GLY A 30 1.06 11.92 4.18
CA GLY A 30 2.48 11.89 4.58
C GLY A 30 3.20 10.59 4.19
N CYS A 31 2.79 9.96 3.10
CA CYS A 31 3.50 8.83 2.50
C CYS A 31 4.86 9.25 1.94
N THR A 32 5.83 8.34 1.99
CA THR A 32 7.14 8.50 1.35
C THR A 32 7.04 8.11 -0.13
N VAL A 33 8.09 8.40 -0.91
CA VAL A 33 8.20 7.91 -2.29
C VAL A 33 8.17 6.37 -2.34
N GLU A 34 8.79 5.72 -1.36
CA GLU A 34 8.80 4.26 -1.26
C GLU A 34 7.40 3.68 -1.02
N ASP A 35 6.57 4.34 -0.20
CA ASP A 35 5.16 3.94 -0.02
C ASP A 35 4.37 4.00 -1.33
N ILE A 36 4.63 5.03 -2.16
CA ILE A 36 3.97 5.20 -3.46
C ILE A 36 4.38 4.06 -4.40
N ILE A 37 5.68 3.76 -4.49
CA ILE A 37 6.20 2.68 -5.33
C ILE A 37 5.60 1.34 -4.90
N ASN A 38 5.63 1.04 -3.61
CA ASN A 38 5.08 -0.21 -3.07
C ASN A 38 3.58 -0.33 -3.36
N THR A 39 2.82 0.76 -3.21
CA THR A 39 1.38 0.77 -3.50
C THR A 39 1.08 0.54 -4.99
N VAL A 40 1.86 1.14 -5.90
CA VAL A 40 1.73 0.93 -7.34
C VAL A 40 2.03 -0.53 -7.72
N VAL A 41 3.12 -1.08 -7.20
CA VAL A 41 3.51 -2.48 -7.45
C VAL A 41 2.42 -3.44 -6.98
N ILE A 42 1.88 -3.24 -5.76
CA ILE A 42 0.79 -4.05 -5.24
C ILE A 42 -0.46 -3.93 -6.11
N THR A 43 -0.83 -2.71 -6.49
CA THR A 43 -2.01 -2.47 -7.35
C THR A 43 -1.85 -3.17 -8.71
N ALA A 44 -0.65 -3.14 -9.30
CA ALA A 44 -0.35 -3.83 -10.54
C ALA A 44 -0.46 -5.35 -10.40
N ILE A 45 0.03 -5.92 -9.31
CA ILE A 45 -0.10 -7.36 -9.01
C ILE A 45 -1.58 -7.73 -8.83
N GLN A 46 -2.35 -6.93 -8.07
CA GLN A 46 -3.79 -7.18 -7.92
C GLN A 46 -4.54 -7.12 -9.26
N ALA A 47 -4.07 -6.30 -10.22
CA ALA A 47 -4.66 -6.22 -11.56
C ALA A 47 -4.42 -7.47 -12.42
N GLN A 48 -3.39 -8.27 -12.10
CA GLN A 48 -3.08 -9.52 -12.81
C GLN A 48 -4.02 -10.67 -12.44
N HIS A 49 -4.69 -10.57 -11.28
CA HIS A 49 -5.58 -11.60 -10.75
C HIS A 49 -7.03 -11.06 -10.63
N PRO A 50 -7.76 -10.94 -11.77
CA PRO A 50 -9.13 -10.45 -11.80
C PRO A 50 -10.15 -11.40 -11.15
#